data_AF-A0A1F9Z529-F1
#
_entry.id   AF-A0A1F9Z529-F1
#
_cell.length_a   1.000
_cell.length_b   1.000
_cell.length_c   1.000
_cell.angle_alpha   90.00
_cell.angle_beta   90.00
_cell.angle_gamma   90.00
#
_symmetry.space_group_name_H-M   'P 1'
#
loop_
_entity.id
_entity.type
_entity.pdbx_description
1 polymer ?
#
loop_
_entity_poly.entity_id
_entity_poly.type
_entity_poly.pdbx_seq_one_letter_code
_entity_poly.pdbx_strand_id
1 'polypeptide(L)' 'MEILKLICGIVFMFLGFMYLYKPKFVIKINFYAKEFLFNDAYVLLRRKKIGALFILLAVIAFFMTWSKFMQ' A
#
# COMPACT_ATOMS: atom_id res chain seq x y z
N MET A 1 -4.50 -19.17 5.95
CA MET A 1 -3.61 -18.14 6.54
C MET A 1 -2.57 -17.63 5.54
N GLU A 2 -1.77 -18.48 4.90
CA GLU A 2 -0.70 -18.04 3.98
C GLU A 2 -1.23 -17.34 2.72
N ILE A 3 -2.31 -17.85 2.12
CA ILE A 3 -2.98 -17.21 0.98
C ILE A 3 -3.44 -15.78 1.34
N LEU A 4 -3.90 -15.55 2.57
CA LEU A 4 -4.29 -14.21 3.03
C LEU A 4 -3.08 -13.27 3.10
N LYS A 5 -1.92 -13.74 3.56
CA LYS A 5 -0.69 -12.94 3.59
C LYS A 5 -0.20 -12.61 2.18
N LEU A 6 -0.29 -13.58 1.26
CA LEU A 6 0.06 -13.38 -0.14
C LEU A 6 -0.86 -12.32 -0.79
N ILE A 7 -2.19 -12.46 -0.61
CA ILE A 7 -3.18 -11.49 -1.08
C ILE A 7 -2.90 -10.12 -0.45
N CYS A 8 -2.61 -10.06 0.85
CA CYS A 8 -2.29 -8.81 1.55
C CYS A 8 -1.02 -8.14 0.98
N GLY A 9 0.02 -8.92 0.70
CA GLY A 9 1.24 -8.44 0.04
C GLY A 9 0.98 -7.87 -1.35
N ILE A 10 0.16 -8.55 -2.16
CA ILE A 10 -0.26 -8.07 -3.49
C ILE A 10 -1.04 -6.75 -3.38
N VAL A 11 -1.98 -6.67 -2.44
CA VAL A 11 -2.77 -5.45 -2.20
C VAL A 11 -1.87 -4.29 -1.78
N PHE A 12 -0.95 -4.50 -0.84
CA PHE A 12 0.00 -3.46 -0.43
C PHE A 12 0.96 -3.07 -1.55
N MET A 13 1.38 -4.02 -2.39
CA MET A 13 2.21 -3.72 -3.54
C MET A 13 1.46 -2.79 -4.51
N PHE A 14 0.22 -3.14 -4.86
CA PHE A 14 -0.63 -2.31 -5.72
C PHE A 14 -0.86 -0.93 -5.11
N LEU A 15 -1.22 -0.83 -3.83
CA LEU A 15 -1.39 0.45 -3.14
C LEU A 15 -0.10 1.27 -3.16
N GLY A 16 1.04 0.66 -2.88
CA GLY A 16 2.35 1.32 -2.93
C GLY A 16 2.66 1.93 -4.29
N PHE A 17 2.44 1.16 -5.37
CA PHE A 17 2.59 1.64 -6.74
C PHE A 17 1.60 2.75 -7.08
N MET A 18 0.33 2.63 -6.68
CA MET A 18 -0.67 3.67 -6.89
C MET A 18 -0.29 4.97 -6.20
N TYR A 19 0.21 4.90 -4.96
CA TYR A 19 0.67 6.06 -4.19
C TYR A 19 1.92 6.73 -4.76
N LEU A 20 2.84 5.95 -5.36
CA LEU A 20 4.06 6.47 -5.99
C LEU A 20 3.80 7.09 -7.36
N TYR A 21 3.07 6.39 -8.24
CA TYR A 21 3.00 6.73 -9.67
C TYR A 21 1.69 7.41 -10.10
N LYS A 22 0.57 7.18 -9.40
CA LYS A 22 -0.76 7.64 -9.84
C LYS A 22 -1.46 8.50 -8.79
N PRO A 23 -1.03 9.77 -8.59
CA PRO A 23 -1.62 10.68 -7.60
C PRO A 23 -3.12 10.94 -7.82
N LYS A 24 -3.60 10.93 -9.07
CA LYS A 24 -5.03 11.11 -9.38
C LYS A 24 -5.91 10.02 -8.76
N PHE A 25 -5.40 8.80 -8.66
CA PHE A 25 -6.12 7.71 -8.01
C PHE A 25 -6.05 7.82 -6.49
N VAL A 26 -4.93 8.27 -5.93
CA VAL A 26 -4.80 8.56 -4.49
C VAL A 26 -5.85 9.57 -4.07
N ILE A 27 -6.00 10.68 -4.80
CA ILE A 27 -7.04 11.69 -4.52
C ILE A 27 -8.44 11.08 -4.60
N LYS A 28 -8.69 10.21 -5.58
CA LYS A 28 -10.01 9.54 -5.72
C LYS A 28 -10.31 8.62 -4.54
N ILE A 29 -9.34 7.81 -4.11
CA ILE A 29 -9.46 6.94 -2.91
C ILE A 29 -9.60 7.80 -1.65
N ASN A 30 -8.83 8.88 -1.53
CA ASN A 30 -8.89 9.78 -0.39
C ASN A 30 -10.23 10.53 -0.31
N PHE A 31 -10.84 10.84 -1.47
CA PHE A 31 -12.20 11.38 -1.56
C PHE A 31 -13.26 10.39 -1.08
N TYR A 32 -13.05 9.08 -1.22
CA TYR A 32 -13.91 8.07 -0.57
C TYR A 32 -13.58 7.93 0.92
N ALA A 33 -12.32 8.07 1.30
CA ALA A 33 -11.85 8.04 2.69
C ALA A 33 -11.93 9.41 3.40
N LYS A 34 -12.72 10.35 2.86
CA LYS A 34 -12.77 11.77 3.27
C LYS A 34 -13.15 11.96 4.73
N GLU A 35 -13.85 10.99 5.31
CA GLU A 35 -14.21 10.96 6.73
C GLU A 35 -13.05 10.56 7.66
N PHE A 36 -11.95 9.98 7.15
CA PHE A 36 -10.82 9.52 7.97
C PHE A 36 -9.50 10.25 7.70
N LEU A 37 -9.27 10.74 6.48
CA LEU A 37 -7.99 11.33 6.06
C LEU A 37 -8.18 12.77 5.58
N PHE A 38 -8.60 13.62 6.52
CA PHE A 38 -9.09 15.00 6.40
C PHE A 38 -8.19 16.05 5.69
N ASN A 39 -7.05 15.68 5.12
CA ASN A 39 -6.19 16.65 4.43
C ASN A 39 -5.58 16.08 3.15
N ASP A 40 -6.32 16.22 2.05
CA ASP A 40 -5.89 15.84 0.70
C ASP A 40 -4.50 16.42 0.37
N ALA A 41 -4.21 17.66 0.80
CA ALA A 41 -2.91 18.30 0.58
C ALA A 41 -1.79 17.60 1.37
N TYR A 42 -2.05 17.17 2.61
CA TYR A 42 -1.07 16.44 3.42
C TYR A 42 -0.77 15.06 2.85
N VAL A 43 -1.80 14.34 2.39
CA VAL A 43 -1.66 13.03 1.74
C VAL A 43 -0.88 13.18 0.43
N LEU A 44 -1.17 14.19 -0.38
CA LEU A 44 -0.45 14.44 -1.64
C LEU A 44 1.03 14.76 -1.41
N LEU A 45 1.33 15.52 -0.36
CA LEU A 45 2.68 15.94 -0.01
C LEU A 45 3.53 14.76 0.53
N ARG A 46 2.91 13.83 1.26
CA ARG A 46 3.57 12.62 1.78
C ARG A 46 3.33 11.36 0.97
N ARG A 47 2.64 11.42 -0.18
CA ARG A 47 2.26 10.25 -1.00
C ARG A 47 3.43 9.32 -1.31
N LYS A 48 4.62 9.87 -1.58
CA LYS A 48 5.82 9.08 -1.86
C LYS A 48 6.29 8.29 -0.64
N LYS A 49 6.25 8.89 0.55
CA LYS A 49 6.58 8.22 1.82
C LYS A 49 5.55 7.14 2.14
N ILE A 50 4.26 7.43 1.98
CA ILE A 50 3.17 6.48 2.19
C ILE A 50 3.29 5.30 1.21
N GLY A 51 3.53 5.59 -0.07
CA GLY A 51 3.75 4.57 -1.09
C GLY A 51 4.98 3.70 -0.81
N ALA A 52 6.08 4.31 -0.37
CA ALA A 52 7.28 3.58 0.04
C ALA A 52 7.02 2.65 1.24
N LEU A 53 6.23 3.10 2.24
CA LEU A 53 5.81 2.26 3.35
C LEU A 53 4.96 1.07 2.89
N PHE A 54 4.03 1.29 1.97
CA PHE A 54 3.22 0.20 1.40
C PHE A 54 4.07 -0.81 0.61
N ILE A 55 5.04 -0.35 -0.19
CA ILE A 55 5.99 -1.23 -0.87
C ILE A 55 6.80 -2.04 0.15
N LEU A 56 7.29 -1.40 1.22
CA LEU A 56 8.05 -2.08 2.28
C LEU A 56 7.21 -3.18 2.95
N LEU A 57 5.97 -2.88 3.31
CA LEU A 57 5.04 -3.86 3.89
C LEU A 57 4.75 -5.02 2.93
N ALA A 58 4.61 -4.74 1.63
CA ALA A 58 4.43 -5.77 0.62
C ALA A 58 5.65 -6.72 0.55
N VAL A 59 6.87 -6.17 0.54
CA VAL A 59 8.11 -6.96 0.54
C VAL A 59 8.21 -7.84 1.78
N ILE A 60 7.88 -7.30 2.96
CA ILE A 60 7.86 -8.07 4.22
C ILE A 60 6.85 -9.22 4.13
N ALA A 61 5.63 -8.94 3.65
CA ALA A 61 4.58 -9.95 3.51
C ALA A 61 4.99 -11.07 2.52
N PHE A 62 5.61 -10.71 1.40
CA PHE A 62 6.14 -11.67 0.44
C PHE A 62 7.29 -12.49 1.01
N PHE A 63 8.22 -11.85 1.72
CA PHE A 63 9.35 -12.55 2.36
C PHE A 63 8.87 -13.56 3.40
N MET A 64 7.91 -13.19 4.26
CA MET A 64 7.33 -14.11 5.23
C MET A 64 6.64 -15.31 4.58
N THR A 65 5.98 -15.08 3.43
CA THR A 65 5.31 -16.16 2.68
C THR A 65 6.36 -17.07 2.03
N TRP A 66 7.40 -16.50 1.43
CA TRP A 66 8.48 -17.24 0.77
C TRP A 66 9.31 -18.06 1.75
N SER A 67 9.71 -17.47 2.88
CA SER A 67 10.48 -18.15 3.93
C SER A 67 9.79 -19.40 4.44
N LYS A 68 8.46 -19.42 4.42
CA LYS A 68 7.66 -20.55 4.89
C LYS A 68 7.36 -21.57 3.79
N PHE A 69 7.47 -21.19 2.51
CA PHE A 69 7.40 -22.11 1.38
C PHE A 69 8.69 -22.93 1.25
N MET A 70 9.83 -22.36 1.64
CA MET A 70 11.15 -23.01 1.63
C MET A 70 11.39 -23.95 2.83
N GLN A 71 10.43 -24.07 3.75
CA GLN A 71 10.52 -24.81 5.00
C GLN A 71 9.57 -26.01 4.97
#